data_AF-A0A7S3YNL6-F1
#
_entry.id   AF-A0A7S3YNL6-F1
#
_cell.length_a   1.000
_cell.length_b   1.000
_cell.length_c   1.000
_cell.angle_alpha   90.00
_cell.angle_beta   90.00
_cell.angle_gamma   90.00
#
_symmetry.space_group_name_H-M   'P 1'
#
loop_
_entity.id
_entity.type
_entity.pdbx_description
1 polymer ?
#
loop_
_entity_poly.entity_id
_entity_poly.type
_entity_poly.pdbx_seq_one_letter_code
_entity_poly.pdbx_strand_id
1 'polypeptide(L)'
;PTTTPPPPAAAAASQSGSSSNHKQQTNQTNHGSTGSAAECYYTLRLSLTFPYSDDEVYIAYFYPFTYTYLRQWLRGIEKDKSGGARYLSRLPLCMTRGGNVCELLTITDFETVTNIKDRQVVFLSSRVHPGESNSSWVTKGLVEFLVSDDAVADYLRKRLVFKIVPMLNPDGVVNGNYRCNLSGVDLNRHWESPSALKHPTTFAMKRLLGALAAQRPVMLYTDFHGHSTMKNFAMYGCTEDQQEAQLKPLRSDEIRHIKDASAITLANHTRSRCHPGVITSHPIMAQNTKSSSSSSPSSSHAAAAAAEALSISSSSSSS
;
A
#
# COMPACT_ATOMS: atom_id res chain seq x y z
N PRO A 1 -28.45 -25.10 44.98
CA PRO A 1 -29.59 -25.38 44.08
C PRO A 1 -29.40 -24.62 42.77
N THR A 2 -28.87 -25.34 41.79
CA THR A 2 -28.75 -24.97 40.37
C THR A 2 -30.12 -24.67 39.78
N THR A 3 -30.31 -23.49 39.19
CA THR A 3 -31.50 -23.18 38.38
C THR A 3 -31.04 -22.78 36.98
N THR A 4 -31.06 -23.75 36.07
CA THR A 4 -31.01 -23.58 34.62
C THR A 4 -32.29 -22.87 34.15
N PRO A 5 -32.20 -21.88 33.25
CA PRO A 5 -33.38 -21.31 32.62
C PRO A 5 -33.93 -22.24 31.51
N PRO A 6 -35.24 -22.16 31.18
CA PRO A 6 -35.89 -23.06 30.24
C PRO A 6 -35.53 -22.73 28.78
N PRO A 7 -35.67 -23.69 27.84
CA PRO A 7 -35.44 -23.44 26.42
C PRO A 7 -36.56 -22.55 25.84
N PRO A 8 -36.25 -21.61 24.92
CA PRO A 8 -37.27 -20.82 24.26
C PRO A 8 -38.09 -21.67 23.27
N ALA A 9 -39.40 -21.39 23.26
CA ALA A 9 -40.39 -22.06 22.43
C ALA A 9 -40.13 -21.86 20.93
N ALA A 10 -40.43 -22.90 20.14
CA ALA A 10 -40.36 -22.87 18.69
C ALA A 10 -41.30 -21.80 18.11
N ALA A 11 -40.75 -20.69 17.63
CA ALA A 11 -41.47 -19.73 16.80
C ALA A 11 -41.42 -20.20 15.34
N ALA A 12 -42.60 -20.52 14.80
CA ALA A 12 -42.78 -20.82 13.38
C ALA A 12 -42.41 -19.58 12.54
N ALA A 13 -41.33 -19.68 11.76
CA ALA A 13 -40.97 -18.66 10.79
C ALA A 13 -41.91 -18.77 9.57
N SER A 14 -42.80 -17.79 9.41
CA SER A 14 -43.52 -17.57 8.15
C SER A 14 -42.53 -17.13 7.07
N GLN A 15 -42.27 -17.99 6.11
CA GLN A 15 -41.48 -17.65 4.92
C GLN A 15 -42.31 -16.77 3.99
N SER A 16 -41.89 -15.52 3.78
CA SER A 16 -42.26 -14.72 2.61
C SER A 16 -41.01 -14.42 1.80
N GLY A 17 -40.52 -15.41 1.07
CA GLY A 17 -39.48 -15.22 0.05
C GLY A 17 -40.14 -14.93 -1.30
N SER A 18 -39.99 -13.71 -1.81
CA SER A 18 -40.34 -13.42 -3.21
C SER A 18 -39.28 -14.05 -4.13
N SER A 19 -39.62 -15.14 -4.80
CA SER A 19 -38.79 -15.73 -5.85
C SER A 19 -38.88 -14.87 -7.12
N SER A 20 -37.90 -14.02 -7.36
CA SER A 20 -37.67 -13.40 -8.67
C SER A 20 -36.87 -14.36 -9.56
N ASN A 21 -37.57 -15.14 -10.37
CA ASN A 21 -36.98 -15.95 -11.43
C ASN A 21 -36.43 -15.04 -12.54
N HIS A 22 -35.12 -14.78 -12.57
CA HIS A 22 -34.45 -14.29 -13.76
C HIS A 22 -34.09 -15.47 -14.68
N LYS A 23 -34.95 -15.71 -15.67
CA LYS A 23 -34.59 -16.50 -16.85
C LYS A 23 -33.60 -15.69 -17.68
N GLN A 24 -32.31 -16.02 -17.65
CA GLN A 24 -31.38 -15.59 -18.69
C GLN A 24 -31.67 -16.40 -19.96
N GLN A 25 -32.16 -15.71 -20.97
CA GLN A 25 -32.28 -16.19 -22.34
C GLN A 25 -30.87 -16.22 -22.94
N THR A 26 -30.31 -17.41 -23.17
CA THR A 26 -29.07 -17.57 -23.94
C THR A 26 -29.41 -17.80 -25.40
N ASN A 27 -28.91 -16.91 -26.27
CA ASN A 27 -28.96 -17.06 -27.72
C ASN A 27 -28.19 -18.33 -28.13
N GLN A 28 -28.89 -19.26 -28.75
CA GLN A 28 -28.29 -20.41 -29.41
C GLN A 28 -27.58 -19.96 -30.70
N THR A 29 -26.27 -20.19 -30.78
CA THR A 29 -25.59 -20.37 -32.06
C THR A 29 -24.99 -21.77 -32.08
N ASN A 30 -25.55 -22.61 -32.94
CA ASN A 30 -25.13 -23.98 -33.22
C ASN A 30 -23.72 -24.01 -33.81
N HIS A 31 -22.81 -24.81 -33.23
CA HIS A 31 -21.79 -25.52 -34.00
C HIS A 31 -21.35 -26.82 -33.31
N GLY A 32 -21.60 -27.95 -33.99
CA GLY A 32 -20.69 -29.08 -34.17
C GLY A 32 -20.08 -29.76 -32.94
N SER A 33 -20.58 -30.97 -32.65
CA SER A 33 -20.13 -31.91 -31.62
C SER A 33 -18.65 -32.31 -31.68
N THR A 34 -17.94 -32.21 -30.56
CA THR A 34 -16.97 -33.23 -30.08
C THR A 34 -17.19 -33.40 -28.58
N GLY A 35 -17.11 -34.65 -28.08
CA GLY A 35 -17.63 -35.08 -26.78
C GLY A 35 -17.30 -34.18 -25.59
N SER A 36 -18.32 -33.47 -25.09
CA SER A 36 -18.23 -32.64 -23.88
C SER A 36 -18.18 -33.56 -22.66
N ALA A 37 -17.02 -33.61 -22.00
CA ALA A 37 -16.95 -34.05 -20.62
C ALA A 37 -17.99 -33.24 -19.84
N ALA A 38 -18.93 -33.93 -19.17
CA ALA A 38 -19.99 -33.28 -18.42
C ALA A 38 -19.37 -32.22 -17.49
N GLU A 39 -19.75 -30.96 -17.69
CA GLU A 39 -19.28 -29.86 -16.85
C GLU A 39 -19.75 -30.12 -15.41
N CYS A 40 -18.83 -30.53 -14.56
CA CYS A 40 -19.08 -30.70 -13.13
C CYS A 40 -19.12 -29.33 -12.45
N TYR A 41 -20.30 -28.91 -12.03
CA TYR A 41 -20.49 -27.73 -11.20
C TYR A 41 -20.38 -28.13 -9.72
N TYR A 42 -19.50 -27.44 -8.98
CA TYR A 42 -19.37 -27.62 -7.53
C TYR A 42 -20.13 -26.51 -6.81
N THR A 43 -20.87 -26.86 -5.76
CA THR A 43 -21.52 -25.91 -4.87
C THR A 43 -20.91 -26.01 -3.48
N LEU A 44 -20.41 -24.89 -2.95
CA LEU A 44 -20.07 -24.76 -1.54
C LEU A 44 -21.21 -24.02 -0.83
N ARG A 45 -21.73 -24.59 0.26
CA ARG A 45 -22.75 -23.96 1.11
C ARG A 45 -22.19 -23.74 2.51
N LEU A 46 -22.23 -22.49 2.97
CA LEU A 46 -21.94 -22.12 4.36
C LEU A 46 -23.27 -21.77 5.05
N SER A 47 -23.51 -22.31 6.25
CA SER A 47 -24.65 -21.94 7.09
C SER A 47 -24.13 -21.49 8.45
N LEU A 48 -24.50 -20.28 8.86
CA LEU A 48 -24.09 -19.66 10.12
C LEU A 48 -25.34 -19.41 10.96
N THR A 49 -25.27 -19.69 12.27
CA THR A 49 -26.36 -19.40 13.22
C THR A 49 -25.83 -18.46 14.28
N PHE A 50 -26.44 -17.29 14.41
CA PHE A 50 -26.06 -16.29 15.40
C PHE A 50 -26.96 -16.41 16.63
N PRO A 51 -26.39 -16.57 17.84
CA PRO A 51 -27.17 -16.89 19.03
C PRO A 51 -27.90 -15.69 19.67
N TYR A 52 -27.64 -14.47 19.20
CA TYR A 52 -28.13 -13.23 19.82
C TYR A 52 -28.97 -12.40 18.84
N SER A 53 -30.07 -11.83 19.33
CA SER A 53 -31.07 -11.10 18.52
C SER A 53 -30.63 -9.71 18.06
N ASP A 54 -29.58 -9.13 18.66
CA ASP A 54 -29.12 -7.75 18.44
C ASP A 54 -27.59 -7.65 18.28
N ASP A 55 -26.96 -8.71 17.76
CA ASP A 55 -25.51 -8.76 17.55
C ASP A 55 -25.12 -8.27 16.14
N GLU A 56 -23.94 -7.64 16.04
CA GLU A 56 -23.36 -7.15 14.79
C GLU A 56 -22.18 -8.05 14.41
N VAL A 57 -22.39 -8.94 13.43
CA VAL A 57 -21.39 -9.93 13.04
C VAL A 57 -20.80 -9.62 11.67
N TYR A 58 -19.47 -9.57 11.63
CA TYR A 58 -18.69 -9.41 10.40
C TYR A 58 -18.10 -10.75 9.98
N ILE A 59 -18.37 -11.14 8.73
CA ILE A 59 -17.80 -12.36 8.13
C ILE A 59 -16.79 -11.95 7.07
N ALA A 60 -15.59 -12.55 7.14
CA ALA A 60 -14.53 -12.33 6.17
C ALA A 60 -13.86 -13.66 5.80
N TYR A 61 -13.31 -13.73 4.58
CA TYR A 61 -12.53 -14.89 4.13
C TYR A 61 -11.29 -15.13 5.01
N PHE A 62 -10.64 -14.06 5.45
CA PHE A 62 -9.54 -14.07 6.40
C PHE A 62 -9.60 -12.79 7.25
N TYR A 63 -8.93 -12.79 8.42
CA TYR A 63 -8.91 -11.63 9.32
C TYR A 63 -8.39 -10.36 8.59
N PRO A 64 -9.26 -9.36 8.36
CA PRO A 64 -8.95 -8.26 7.46
C PRO A 64 -7.76 -7.42 7.94
N PHE A 65 -6.96 -6.95 7.00
CA PHE A 65 -5.96 -5.91 7.22
C PHE A 65 -6.24 -4.78 6.22
N THR A 66 -6.90 -3.73 6.72
CA THR A 66 -7.42 -2.64 5.90
C THR A 66 -6.33 -1.61 5.57
N TYR A 67 -6.55 -0.84 4.49
CA TYR A 67 -5.66 0.26 4.14
C TYR A 67 -5.64 1.37 5.22
N THR A 68 -6.78 1.65 5.84
CA THR A 68 -6.86 2.62 6.95
C THR A 68 -6.06 2.13 8.16
N TYR A 69 -6.17 0.85 8.51
CA TYR A 69 -5.39 0.25 9.58
C TYR A 69 -3.88 0.35 9.31
N LEU A 70 -3.42 0.00 8.09
CA LEU A 70 -2.03 0.17 7.67
C LEU A 70 -1.52 1.59 7.98
N ARG A 71 -2.26 2.60 7.51
CA ARG A 71 -1.86 4.01 7.64
C ARG A 71 -1.91 4.51 9.07
N GLN A 72 -2.80 3.98 9.91
CA GLN A 72 -2.87 4.34 11.33
C GLN A 72 -1.73 3.68 12.10
N TRP A 73 -1.48 2.40 11.86
CA TRP A 73 -0.39 1.65 12.48
C TRP A 73 0.98 2.25 12.14
N LEU A 74 1.26 2.57 10.87
CA LEU A 74 2.52 3.23 10.48
C LEU A 74 2.69 4.61 11.12
N ARG A 75 1.60 5.39 11.22
CA ARG A 75 1.61 6.67 11.97
C ARG A 75 1.90 6.47 13.46
N GLY A 76 1.51 5.33 14.03
CA GLY A 76 1.87 4.96 15.39
C GLY A 76 3.36 4.69 15.54
N ILE A 77 3.93 3.88 14.63
CA ILE A 77 5.36 3.57 14.61
C ILE A 77 6.21 4.85 14.46
N GLU A 78 5.85 5.76 13.55
CA GLU A 78 6.60 7.02 13.37
C GLU A 78 6.62 7.92 14.61
N LYS A 79 5.63 7.79 15.50
CA LYS A 79 5.55 8.57 16.75
C LYS A 79 6.31 7.92 17.90
N ASP A 80 6.61 6.62 17.80
CA ASP A 80 7.35 5.89 18.81
C ASP A 80 8.82 6.31 18.81
N LYS A 81 9.22 7.05 19.85
CA LYS A 81 10.60 7.55 20.00
C LYS A 81 11.61 6.47 20.36
N SER A 82 11.16 5.33 20.89
CA SER A 82 12.05 4.23 21.30
C SER A 82 12.70 3.58 20.08
N GLY A 83 11.95 3.40 19.00
CA GLY A 83 12.42 2.69 17.81
C GLY A 83 12.00 3.33 16.49
N GLY A 84 10.69 3.37 16.23
CA GLY A 84 10.16 3.75 14.92
C GLY A 84 10.62 5.12 14.41
N ALA A 85 10.55 6.16 15.24
CA ALA A 85 11.01 7.51 14.90
C ALA A 85 12.51 7.58 14.60
N ARG A 86 13.31 6.65 15.12
CA ARG A 86 14.76 6.59 14.96
C ARG A 86 15.17 5.79 13.73
N TYR A 87 14.47 4.71 13.41
CA TYR A 87 14.92 3.72 12.44
C TYR A 87 14.07 3.61 11.18
N LEU A 88 12.86 4.19 11.15
CA LEU A 88 11.95 4.11 10.02
C LEU A 88 11.79 5.47 9.32
N SER A 89 11.94 5.46 8.00
CA SER A 89 11.54 6.55 7.12
C SER A 89 10.45 6.06 6.16
N ARG A 90 9.30 6.72 6.15
CA ARG A 90 8.19 6.44 5.26
C ARG A 90 8.09 7.51 4.18
N LEU A 91 7.99 7.08 2.92
CA LEU A 91 7.78 7.95 1.77
C LEU A 91 6.72 7.36 0.84
N PRO A 92 6.02 8.19 0.04
CA PRO A 92 5.17 7.67 -1.03
C PRO A 92 6.05 7.03 -2.10
N LEU A 93 5.81 5.76 -2.42
CA LEU A 93 6.40 5.10 -3.60
C LEU A 93 5.79 5.69 -4.88
N CYS A 94 4.46 5.73 -4.92
CA CYS A 94 3.67 6.33 -6.00
C CYS A 94 2.21 6.53 -5.55
N MET A 95 1.44 7.23 -6.38
CA MET A 95 -0.02 7.18 -6.32
C MET A 95 -0.52 5.98 -7.12
N THR A 96 -1.59 5.36 -6.66
CA THR A 96 -2.29 4.29 -7.37
C THR A 96 -3.33 4.86 -8.34
N ARG A 97 -3.97 3.99 -9.12
CA ARG A 97 -5.00 4.40 -10.09
C ARG A 97 -6.23 4.97 -9.40
N GLY A 98 -6.58 4.43 -8.23
CA GLY A 98 -7.65 4.91 -7.37
C GLY A 98 -7.29 6.13 -6.52
N GLY A 99 -6.08 6.70 -6.69
CA GLY A 99 -5.64 7.88 -5.94
C GLY A 99 -5.17 7.58 -4.52
N ASN A 100 -4.97 6.32 -4.15
CA ASN A 100 -4.37 5.94 -2.88
C ASN A 100 -2.84 6.05 -2.94
N VAL A 101 -2.21 6.30 -1.80
CA VAL A 101 -0.74 6.27 -1.70
C VAL A 101 -0.29 4.82 -1.55
N CYS A 102 0.60 4.36 -2.44
CA CYS A 102 1.41 3.17 -2.20
C CYS A 102 2.65 3.60 -1.42
N GLU A 103 2.85 3.04 -0.23
CA GLU A 103 3.89 3.50 0.70
C GLU A 103 5.18 2.68 0.54
N LEU A 104 6.32 3.34 0.73
CA LEU A 104 7.65 2.73 0.85
C LEU A 104 8.20 3.04 2.24
N LEU A 105 8.57 1.99 2.95
CA LEU A 105 9.32 2.08 4.21
C LEU A 105 10.80 1.85 3.93
N THR A 106 11.64 2.68 4.54
CA THR A 106 13.07 2.46 4.63
C THR A 106 13.41 2.25 6.10
N ILE A 107 13.93 1.08 6.44
CA ILE A 107 14.35 0.77 7.81
C ILE A 107 15.85 0.49 7.83
N THR A 108 16.59 1.25 8.62
CA THR A 108 18.04 1.10 8.83
C THR A 108 18.47 1.94 10.02
N ASP A 109 19.71 1.81 10.46
CA ASP A 109 20.28 2.76 11.41
C ASP A 109 20.83 3.98 10.66
N PHE A 110 20.13 5.12 10.73
CA PHE A 110 20.49 6.32 10.00
C PHE A 110 21.70 7.07 10.57
N GLU A 111 22.16 6.70 11.77
CA GLU A 111 23.17 7.46 12.53
C GLU A 111 24.52 6.73 12.66
N THR A 112 24.64 5.49 12.18
CA THR A 112 25.91 4.75 12.34
C THR A 112 27.08 5.40 11.58
N VAL A 113 28.29 5.04 12.00
CA VAL A 113 29.55 5.39 11.33
C VAL A 113 29.63 4.90 9.88
N THR A 114 29.03 3.75 9.54
CA THR A 114 29.06 3.27 8.14
C THR A 114 28.07 4.05 7.29
N ASN A 115 28.54 4.51 6.13
CA ASN A 115 27.70 5.24 5.19
C ASN A 115 26.57 4.34 4.71
N ILE A 116 25.32 4.82 4.82
CA ILE A 116 24.11 4.10 4.41
C ILE A 116 24.20 3.63 2.96
N LYS A 117 24.93 4.37 2.10
CA LYS A 117 25.11 4.05 0.68
C LYS A 117 25.91 2.77 0.45
N ASP A 118 26.82 2.44 1.34
CA ASP A 118 27.70 1.27 1.23
C ASP A 118 27.04 -0.02 1.74
N ARG A 119 25.90 0.12 2.44
CA ARG A 119 25.13 -1.01 2.97
C ARG A 119 24.33 -1.70 1.88
N GLN A 120 24.25 -3.02 1.98
CA GLN A 120 23.47 -3.84 1.06
C GLN A 120 21.96 -3.69 1.30
N VAL A 121 21.16 -3.99 0.29
CA VAL A 121 19.69 -3.82 0.33
C VAL A 121 19.00 -5.15 0.52
N VAL A 122 17.99 -5.16 1.40
CA VAL A 122 16.94 -6.18 1.44
C VAL A 122 15.64 -5.51 0.99
N PHE A 123 15.03 -6.03 -0.08
CA PHE A 123 13.80 -5.49 -0.64
C PHE A 123 12.62 -6.44 -0.39
N LEU A 124 11.54 -5.92 0.16
CA LEU A 124 10.40 -6.71 0.61
C LEU A 124 9.11 -6.09 0.09
N SER A 125 8.18 -6.91 -0.38
CA SER A 125 6.83 -6.49 -0.76
C SER A 125 5.77 -7.42 -0.17
N SER A 126 4.56 -6.92 -0.06
CA SER A 126 3.40 -7.73 0.33
C SER A 126 2.12 -7.19 -0.29
N ARG A 127 1.05 -8.01 -0.26
CA ARG A 127 -0.29 -7.67 -0.79
C ARG A 127 -0.28 -7.17 -2.23
N VAL A 128 0.46 -7.86 -3.10
CA VAL A 128 0.24 -7.70 -4.55
C VAL A 128 -1.15 -8.22 -4.93
N HIS A 129 -1.59 -9.31 -4.31
CA HIS A 129 -2.98 -9.76 -4.31
C HIS A 129 -3.73 -9.19 -3.09
N PRO A 130 -4.82 -8.45 -3.31
CA PRO A 130 -5.47 -7.75 -2.21
C PRO A 130 -6.14 -8.64 -1.17
N GLY A 131 -6.66 -9.82 -1.54
CA GLY A 131 -7.38 -10.72 -0.63
C GLY A 131 -6.49 -11.44 0.39
N GLU A 132 -5.18 -11.47 0.15
CA GLU A 132 -4.20 -12.23 0.92
C GLU A 132 -3.72 -11.45 2.16
N SER A 133 -4.68 -11.09 3.02
CA SER A 133 -4.45 -10.21 4.19
C SER A 133 -3.48 -10.77 5.24
N ASN A 134 -3.30 -12.09 5.29
CA ASN A 134 -2.26 -12.75 6.08
C ASN A 134 -0.85 -12.21 5.79
N SER A 135 -0.55 -11.86 4.53
CA SER A 135 0.75 -11.28 4.15
C SER A 135 1.02 -9.93 4.82
N SER A 136 -0.02 -9.13 5.08
CA SER A 136 0.13 -7.87 5.82
C SER A 136 0.42 -8.09 7.30
N TRP A 137 -0.19 -9.11 7.92
CA TRP A 137 0.07 -9.43 9.32
C TRP A 137 1.52 -9.92 9.53
N VAL A 138 2.03 -10.74 8.62
CA VAL A 138 3.45 -11.13 8.61
C VAL A 138 4.35 -9.91 8.44
N THR A 139 4.05 -9.06 7.45
CA THR A 139 4.81 -7.83 7.19
C THR A 139 4.80 -6.87 8.38
N LYS A 140 3.66 -6.78 9.10
CA LYS A 140 3.54 -6.00 10.33
C LYS A 140 4.52 -6.49 11.41
N GLY A 141 4.53 -7.79 11.69
CA GLY A 141 5.44 -8.37 12.68
C GLY A 141 6.91 -8.17 12.30
N LEU A 142 7.23 -8.31 11.01
CA LEU A 142 8.59 -8.04 10.50
C LEU A 142 9.01 -6.58 10.72
N VAL A 143 8.15 -5.62 10.39
CA VAL A 143 8.45 -4.19 10.61
C VAL A 143 8.62 -3.90 12.09
N GLU A 144 7.75 -4.42 12.96
CA GLU A 144 7.82 -4.23 14.40
C GLU A 144 9.13 -4.80 14.99
N PHE A 145 9.53 -5.99 14.56
CA PHE A 145 10.83 -6.56 14.89
C PHE A 145 11.97 -5.65 14.43
N LEU A 146 11.95 -5.22 13.15
CA LEU A 146 13.01 -4.41 12.55
C LEU A 146 13.12 -3.00 13.14
N VAL A 147 12.14 -2.48 13.88
CA VAL A 147 12.26 -1.19 14.60
C VAL A 147 12.44 -1.34 16.10
N SER A 148 12.37 -2.57 16.63
CA SER A 148 12.53 -2.84 18.06
C SER A 148 13.98 -2.76 18.54
N ASP A 149 14.15 -2.81 19.87
CA ASP A 149 15.45 -2.86 20.56
C ASP A 149 16.10 -4.25 20.56
N ASP A 150 15.55 -5.21 19.81
CA ASP A 150 16.13 -6.54 19.68
C ASP A 150 17.56 -6.47 19.12
N ALA A 151 18.49 -7.19 19.75
CA ALA A 151 19.91 -7.18 19.38
C ALA A 151 20.17 -7.68 17.96
N VAL A 152 19.36 -8.62 17.46
CA VAL A 152 19.43 -9.08 16.07
C VAL A 152 18.94 -7.98 15.14
N ALA A 153 17.85 -7.30 15.48
CA ALA A 153 17.35 -6.20 14.68
C ALA A 153 18.37 -5.03 14.61
N ASP A 154 19.02 -4.70 15.73
CA ASP A 154 20.14 -3.73 15.78
C ASP A 154 21.31 -4.16 14.89
N TYR A 155 21.75 -5.42 15.01
CA TYR A 155 22.81 -5.97 14.18
C TYR A 155 22.52 -5.84 12.68
N LEU A 156 21.28 -6.13 12.28
CA LEU A 156 20.82 -6.05 10.89
C LEU A 156 20.74 -4.61 10.40
N ARG A 157 20.12 -3.70 11.17
CA ARG A 157 19.97 -2.27 10.80
C ARG A 157 21.30 -1.56 10.58
N LYS A 158 22.35 -1.95 11.30
CA LYS A 158 23.71 -1.40 11.15
C LYS A 158 24.42 -1.83 9.85
N ARG A 159 23.92 -2.87 9.17
CA ARG A 159 24.57 -3.48 7.99
C ARG A 159 23.72 -3.44 6.73
N LEU A 160 22.40 -3.35 6.88
CA LEU A 160 21.44 -3.47 5.80
C LEU A 160 20.53 -2.26 5.73
N VAL A 161 20.05 -1.99 4.52
CA VAL A 161 18.93 -1.08 4.28
C VAL A 161 17.73 -1.91 3.83
N PHE A 162 16.71 -1.96 4.67
CA PHE A 162 15.44 -2.60 4.32
C PHE A 162 14.57 -1.61 3.54
N LYS A 163 14.09 -2.03 2.38
CA LYS A 163 13.10 -1.32 1.56
C LYS A 163 11.83 -2.16 1.52
N ILE A 164 10.75 -1.67 2.11
CA ILE A 164 9.53 -2.46 2.33
C ILE A 164 8.33 -1.76 1.70
N VAL A 165 7.60 -2.44 0.83
CA VAL A 165 6.28 -2.01 0.34
C VAL A 165 5.22 -2.84 1.07
N PRO A 166 4.60 -2.31 2.15
CA PRO A 166 3.72 -3.09 3.03
C PRO A 166 2.33 -3.37 2.43
N MET A 167 2.00 -2.73 1.32
CA MET A 167 0.78 -3.01 0.56
C MET A 167 0.94 -2.55 -0.88
N LEU A 168 1.23 -3.48 -1.79
CA LEU A 168 1.49 -3.15 -3.19
C LEU A 168 0.22 -2.86 -4.01
N ASN A 169 -0.95 -3.33 -3.56
CA ASN A 169 -2.23 -3.12 -4.24
C ASN A 169 -3.30 -2.50 -3.31
N PRO A 170 -3.10 -1.27 -2.80
CA PRO A 170 -4.01 -0.67 -1.85
C PRO A 170 -5.41 -0.43 -2.43
N ASP A 171 -5.51 -0.12 -3.73
CA ASP A 171 -6.82 0.06 -4.37
C ASP A 171 -7.65 -1.22 -4.33
N GLY A 172 -7.05 -2.36 -4.70
CA GLY A 172 -7.75 -3.63 -4.64
C GLY A 172 -8.17 -4.00 -3.21
N VAL A 173 -7.40 -3.59 -2.20
CA VAL A 173 -7.74 -3.81 -0.79
C VAL A 173 -8.95 -2.98 -0.39
N VAL A 174 -8.97 -1.70 -0.75
CA VAL A 174 -10.09 -0.79 -0.47
C VAL A 174 -11.37 -1.26 -1.14
N ASN A 175 -11.29 -1.86 -2.33
CA ASN A 175 -12.44 -2.33 -3.09
C ASN A 175 -12.85 -3.78 -2.80
N GLY A 176 -12.18 -4.48 -1.87
CA GLY A 176 -12.51 -5.86 -1.53
C GLY A 176 -12.21 -6.87 -2.64
N ASN A 177 -11.31 -6.55 -3.56
CA ASN A 177 -10.85 -7.51 -4.57
C ASN A 177 -10.07 -8.65 -3.91
N TYR A 178 -10.05 -9.83 -4.54
CA TYR A 178 -9.15 -10.90 -4.10
C TYR A 178 -7.80 -10.85 -4.81
N ARG A 179 -7.79 -10.76 -6.14
CA ARG A 179 -6.58 -10.99 -6.96
C ARG A 179 -6.08 -9.74 -7.68
N CYS A 180 -7.00 -8.99 -8.30
CA CYS A 180 -6.65 -8.00 -9.31
C CYS A 180 -6.60 -6.56 -8.76
N ASN A 181 -5.89 -5.68 -9.45
CA ASN A 181 -6.00 -4.23 -9.27
C ASN A 181 -7.24 -3.65 -9.98
N LEU A 182 -7.41 -2.32 -9.96
CA LEU A 182 -8.53 -1.63 -10.63
C LEU A 182 -8.51 -1.68 -12.16
N SER A 183 -7.43 -2.15 -12.76
CA SER A 183 -7.38 -2.43 -14.21
C SER A 183 -7.86 -3.85 -14.53
N GLY A 184 -8.30 -4.62 -13.53
CA GLY A 184 -8.80 -5.98 -13.69
C GLY A 184 -7.69 -7.04 -13.89
N VAL A 185 -6.43 -6.68 -13.66
CA VAL A 185 -5.29 -7.59 -13.91
C VAL A 185 -4.61 -8.06 -12.63
N ASP A 186 -4.05 -9.27 -12.68
CA ASP A 186 -3.12 -9.80 -11.67
C ASP A 186 -1.77 -9.08 -11.81
N LEU A 187 -1.43 -8.24 -10.83
CA LEU A 187 -0.17 -7.48 -10.81
C LEU A 187 1.06 -8.39 -10.78
N ASN A 188 0.96 -9.59 -10.18
CA ASN A 188 2.04 -10.57 -10.11
C ASN A 188 2.22 -11.36 -11.42
N ARG A 189 1.52 -10.96 -12.50
CA ARG A 189 1.72 -11.45 -13.87
C ARG A 189 2.22 -10.36 -14.82
N HIS A 190 2.48 -9.15 -14.30
CA HIS A 190 2.82 -7.96 -15.10
C HIS A 190 4.17 -7.36 -14.71
N TRP A 191 5.10 -8.18 -14.21
CA TRP A 191 6.46 -7.75 -13.88
C TRP A 191 7.33 -7.51 -15.11
N GLU A 192 7.10 -8.19 -16.23
CA GLU A 192 7.93 -8.07 -17.44
C GLU A 192 7.87 -6.65 -18.02
N SER A 193 6.66 -6.16 -18.30
CA SER A 193 6.43 -4.81 -18.86
C SER A 193 5.25 -4.12 -18.15
N PRO A 194 5.44 -3.63 -16.91
CA PRO A 194 4.39 -2.91 -16.20
C PRO A 194 4.14 -1.56 -16.85
N SER A 195 2.88 -1.13 -16.89
CA SER A 195 2.49 0.20 -17.37
C SER A 195 2.41 1.17 -16.21
N ALA A 196 3.01 2.35 -16.35
CA ALA A 196 2.89 3.43 -15.36
C ALA A 196 1.42 3.87 -15.12
N LEU A 197 0.55 3.72 -16.13
CA LEU A 197 -0.86 4.08 -16.04
C LEU A 197 -1.72 2.93 -15.48
N LYS A 198 -1.54 1.70 -15.99
CA LYS A 198 -2.40 0.56 -15.60
C LYS A 198 -1.93 -0.15 -14.33
N HIS A 199 -0.61 -0.17 -14.09
CA HIS A 199 0.07 -0.91 -13.01
C HIS A 199 1.06 0.01 -12.25
N PRO A 200 0.64 1.20 -11.78
CA PRO A 200 1.54 2.23 -11.25
C PRO A 200 2.44 1.71 -10.12
N THR A 201 1.92 0.86 -9.23
CA THR A 201 2.65 0.34 -8.08
C THR A 201 3.74 -0.65 -8.49
N THR A 202 3.42 -1.63 -9.34
CA THR A 202 4.41 -2.56 -9.95
C THR A 202 5.46 -1.81 -10.76
N PHE A 203 5.04 -0.82 -11.56
CA PHE A 203 5.95 0.01 -12.36
C PHE A 203 6.94 0.78 -11.49
N ALA A 204 6.45 1.51 -10.47
CA ALA A 204 7.29 2.29 -9.58
C ALA A 204 8.23 1.41 -8.76
N MET A 205 7.74 0.27 -8.24
CA MET A 205 8.54 -0.67 -7.48
C MET A 205 9.66 -1.30 -8.33
N LYS A 206 9.35 -1.78 -9.54
CA LYS A 206 10.34 -2.36 -10.46
C LYS A 206 11.45 -1.36 -10.79
N ARG A 207 11.10 -0.10 -11.05
CA ARG A 207 12.09 0.97 -11.32
C ARG A 207 12.96 1.27 -10.10
N LEU A 208 12.36 1.37 -8.91
CA LEU A 208 13.12 1.59 -7.68
C LEU A 208 14.10 0.44 -7.41
N LEU A 209 13.64 -0.80 -7.51
CA LEU A 209 14.48 -1.98 -7.31
C LEU A 209 15.64 -2.03 -8.32
N GLY A 210 15.36 -1.79 -9.60
CA GLY A 210 16.39 -1.72 -10.64
C GLY A 210 17.40 -0.61 -10.40
N ALA A 211 16.95 0.58 -9.98
CA ALA A 211 17.84 1.70 -9.66
C ALA A 211 18.73 1.39 -8.45
N LEU A 212 18.20 0.72 -7.42
CA LEU A 212 18.97 0.28 -6.25
C LEU A 212 20.01 -0.78 -6.62
N ALA A 213 19.60 -1.79 -7.39
CA ALA A 213 20.48 -2.88 -7.85
C ALA A 213 21.63 -2.38 -8.73
N ALA A 214 21.42 -1.31 -9.51
CA ALA A 214 22.47 -0.68 -10.31
C ALA A 214 23.50 0.10 -9.48
N GLN A 215 23.17 0.47 -8.23
CA GLN A 215 24.04 1.28 -7.36
C GLN A 215 24.76 0.44 -6.31
N ARG A 216 24.13 -0.65 -5.84
CA ARG A 216 24.65 -1.48 -4.75
C ARG A 216 23.98 -2.86 -4.71
N PRO A 217 24.59 -3.85 -4.05
CA PRO A 217 24.01 -5.20 -3.98
C PRO A 217 22.63 -5.22 -3.32
N VAL A 218 21.68 -5.88 -3.99
CA VAL A 218 20.42 -6.32 -3.40
C VAL A 218 20.59 -7.78 -3.00
N MET A 219 20.69 -8.05 -1.71
CA MET A 219 20.92 -9.41 -1.19
C MET A 219 19.70 -10.31 -1.36
N LEU A 220 18.52 -9.74 -1.14
CA LEU A 220 17.29 -10.48 -1.05
C LEU A 220 16.15 -9.63 -1.57
N TYR A 221 15.35 -10.23 -2.43
CA TYR A 221 13.98 -9.79 -2.71
C TYR A 221 13.01 -10.85 -2.19
N THR A 222 11.97 -10.43 -1.47
CA THR A 222 10.91 -11.35 -1.01
C THR A 222 9.55 -10.71 -1.21
N ASP A 223 8.63 -11.47 -1.77
CA ASP A 223 7.23 -11.08 -1.96
C ASP A 223 6.34 -11.98 -1.09
N PHE A 224 5.65 -11.38 -0.11
CA PHE A 224 4.79 -12.10 0.83
C PHE A 224 3.38 -12.31 0.26
N HIS A 225 2.94 -13.57 0.20
CA HIS A 225 1.64 -14.01 -0.31
C HIS A 225 0.85 -14.83 0.71
N GLY A 226 -0.44 -15.00 0.42
CA GLY A 226 -1.27 -16.06 0.99
C GLY A 226 -1.43 -17.22 0.02
N HIS A 227 -1.50 -18.43 0.55
CA HIS A 227 -1.79 -19.62 -0.25
C HIS A 227 -3.08 -20.27 0.25
N SER A 228 -3.96 -20.68 -0.67
CA SER A 228 -5.29 -21.20 -0.33
C SER A 228 -5.31 -22.67 0.09
N THR A 229 -4.32 -23.47 -0.33
CA THR A 229 -4.27 -24.92 -0.05
C THR A 229 -3.09 -25.39 0.81
N MET A 230 -1.89 -24.84 0.62
CA MET A 230 -0.73 -25.18 1.44
C MET A 230 -0.93 -24.78 2.89
N LYS A 231 -0.51 -25.67 3.79
CA LYS A 231 -0.51 -25.46 5.23
C LYS A 231 0.88 -24.98 5.65
N ASN A 232 0.96 -24.08 6.64
CA ASN A 232 2.19 -23.48 7.16
C ASN A 232 2.92 -22.58 6.13
N PHE A 233 4.18 -22.24 6.45
CA PHE A 233 5.03 -21.40 5.62
C PHE A 233 5.74 -22.23 4.55
N ALA A 234 5.69 -21.73 3.31
CA ALA A 234 6.42 -22.28 2.18
C ALA A 234 7.10 -21.13 1.43
N MET A 235 8.21 -21.43 0.76
CA MET A 235 8.97 -20.47 -0.04
C MET A 235 9.13 -21.01 -1.45
N TYR A 236 8.89 -20.13 -2.43
CA TYR A 236 9.23 -20.37 -3.83
C TYR A 236 10.47 -19.54 -4.16
N GLY A 237 11.52 -20.21 -4.62
CA GLY A 237 12.75 -19.57 -5.10
C GLY A 237 12.86 -19.64 -6.62
N CYS A 238 13.79 -18.88 -7.17
CA CYS A 238 14.23 -19.07 -8.55
C CYS A 238 15.26 -20.20 -8.59
N THR A 239 14.99 -21.27 -9.31
CA THR A 239 16.01 -22.28 -9.62
C THR A 239 16.92 -21.78 -10.73
N GLU A 240 18.14 -22.34 -10.83
CA GLU A 240 19.11 -21.97 -11.87
C GLU A 240 18.51 -22.13 -13.28
N ASP A 241 17.78 -23.23 -13.52
CA ASP A 241 17.07 -23.49 -14.79
C ASP A 241 16.07 -22.39 -15.19
N GLN A 242 15.45 -21.72 -14.20
CA GLN A 242 14.49 -20.65 -14.44
C GLN A 242 15.16 -19.30 -14.71
N GLN A 243 16.38 -19.08 -14.19
CA GLN A 243 17.14 -17.86 -14.43
C GLN A 243 17.70 -17.81 -15.86
N GLU A 244 18.26 -18.92 -16.35
CA GLU A 244 18.81 -18.98 -17.72
C GLU A 244 17.72 -18.79 -18.80
N ALA A 245 16.52 -19.32 -18.58
CA ALA A 245 15.40 -19.19 -19.52
C ALA A 245 14.81 -17.77 -19.62
N GLN A 246 15.06 -16.89 -18.64
CA GLN A 246 14.42 -15.57 -18.53
C GLN A 246 15.37 -14.38 -18.72
N LEU A 247 16.69 -14.58 -18.73
CA LEU A 247 17.66 -13.52 -18.98
C LEU A 247 17.73 -13.16 -20.47
N LYS A 248 16.80 -12.30 -20.93
CA LYS A 248 17.04 -11.47 -22.12
C LYS A 248 17.80 -10.21 -21.69
N PRO A 249 18.90 -9.83 -22.37
CA PRO A 249 19.62 -8.62 -22.03
C PRO A 249 18.68 -7.40 -22.11
N LEU A 250 18.64 -6.60 -21.04
CA LEU A 250 17.89 -5.34 -21.01
C LEU A 250 18.31 -4.46 -22.18
N ARG A 251 17.34 -3.89 -22.90
CA ARG A 251 17.64 -3.03 -24.05
C ARG A 251 18.22 -1.70 -23.57
N SER A 252 19.20 -1.18 -24.31
CA SER A 252 19.95 0.05 -24.00
C SER A 252 19.06 1.26 -23.69
N ASP A 253 17.86 1.29 -24.27
CA ASP A 253 16.83 2.32 -24.18
C ASP A 253 16.17 2.38 -22.78
N GLU A 254 16.05 1.23 -22.10
CA GLU A 254 15.49 1.12 -20.75
C GLU A 254 16.47 1.64 -19.68
N ILE A 255 17.78 1.55 -19.96
CA ILE A 255 18.86 2.01 -19.07
C ILE A 255 18.91 3.54 -18.99
N ARG A 256 18.61 4.27 -20.08
CA ARG A 256 18.60 5.75 -20.09
C ARG A 256 17.53 6.33 -19.17
N HIS A 257 16.32 5.76 -19.15
CA HIS A 257 15.22 6.23 -18.30
C HIS A 257 15.41 5.98 -16.80
N ILE A 258 16.34 5.11 -16.40
CA ILE A 258 16.65 4.84 -14.99
C ILE A 258 17.58 5.92 -14.40
N LYS A 259 18.44 6.52 -15.23
CA LYS A 259 19.37 7.57 -14.80
C LYS A 259 18.64 8.87 -14.44
N ASP A 260 17.58 9.22 -15.17
CA ASP A 260 16.87 10.49 -14.95
C ASP A 260 15.93 10.47 -13.72
N ALA A 261 15.31 9.33 -13.39
CA ALA A 261 14.47 9.22 -12.20
C ALA A 261 15.27 9.15 -10.88
N SER A 262 16.52 8.69 -10.95
CA SER A 262 17.43 8.63 -9.80
C SER A 262 17.83 10.04 -9.32
N ALA A 263 17.91 11.02 -10.22
CA ALA A 263 18.25 12.41 -9.91
C ALA A 263 17.15 13.14 -9.11
N ILE A 264 15.87 12.80 -9.32
CA ILE A 264 14.72 13.44 -8.65
C ILE A 264 14.62 13.03 -7.17
N THR A 265 15.03 11.81 -6.82
CA THR A 265 14.95 11.33 -5.43
C THR A 265 16.09 11.86 -4.56
N LEU A 266 17.29 12.07 -5.13
CA LEU A 266 18.44 12.61 -4.40
C LEU A 266 18.31 14.11 -4.08
N ALA A 267 17.68 14.89 -4.96
CA ALA A 267 17.52 16.34 -4.79
C ALA A 267 16.56 16.74 -3.65
N ASN A 268 15.63 15.86 -3.28
CA ASN A 268 14.66 16.13 -2.20
C ASN A 268 15.25 15.92 -0.80
N HIS A 269 16.39 15.23 -0.67
CA HIS A 269 17.07 15.07 0.63
C HIS A 269 17.97 16.26 0.99
N THR A 270 18.39 17.09 0.03
CA THR A 270 19.26 18.24 0.29
C THR A 270 18.51 19.55 0.54
N ARG A 271 17.17 19.60 0.37
CA ARG A 271 16.38 20.85 0.51
C ARG A 271 15.44 20.94 1.71
N SER A 272 15.37 19.94 2.58
CA SER A 272 14.52 20.02 3.79
C SER A 272 15.34 20.27 5.06
N ARG A 273 15.96 21.45 5.13
CA ARG A 273 16.42 22.09 6.38
C ARG A 273 16.28 23.60 6.25
N CYS A 274 15.08 24.12 6.50
CA CYS A 274 14.85 25.51 6.94
C CYS A 274 13.68 25.52 7.94
N HIS A 275 13.83 26.37 8.97
CA HIS A 275 13.09 26.48 10.23
C HIS A 275 11.60 26.92 10.11
N PRO A 276 10.81 26.82 11.21
CA PRO A 276 9.36 26.92 11.18
C PRO A 276 8.86 28.38 11.12
N GLY A 277 7.92 28.66 10.23
CA GLY A 277 7.29 29.97 10.13
C GLY A 277 5.97 29.94 9.37
N VAL A 278 4.89 30.21 10.11
CA VAL A 278 3.62 30.81 9.69
C VAL A 278 2.78 30.03 8.65
N ILE A 279 1.72 29.40 9.17
CA ILE A 279 0.57 28.93 8.40
C ILE A 279 -0.33 30.14 8.13
N THR A 280 -0.52 30.50 6.87
CA THR A 280 -1.69 31.29 6.43
C THR A 280 -2.60 30.44 5.56
N SER A 281 -3.89 30.64 5.79
CA SER A 281 -5.03 29.88 5.30
C SER A 281 -5.55 30.37 3.95
N HIS A 282 -6.31 29.47 3.31
CA HIS A 282 -7.39 29.66 2.30
C HIS A 282 -7.08 29.21 0.84
N PRO A 283 -8.12 28.88 0.04
CA PRO A 283 -9.16 27.89 0.31
C PRO A 283 -9.43 26.97 -0.92
N ILE A 284 -10.35 26.02 -0.72
CA ILE A 284 -10.93 25.07 -1.69
C ILE A 284 -12.00 25.76 -2.56
N MET A 285 -12.10 25.40 -3.84
CA MET A 285 -13.31 25.19 -4.69
C MET A 285 -12.91 25.36 -6.18
N ALA A 286 -12.97 24.34 -7.05
CA ALA A 286 -14.13 23.75 -7.71
C ALA A 286 -14.67 24.55 -8.94
N GLN A 287 -14.66 23.85 -10.08
CA GLN A 287 -15.53 23.95 -11.28
C GLN A 287 -15.28 24.98 -12.41
N ASN A 288 -14.98 24.41 -13.58
CA ASN A 288 -15.63 24.57 -14.90
C ASN A 288 -15.99 25.99 -15.41
N THR A 289 -15.37 26.43 -16.51
CA THR A 289 -15.97 26.51 -17.87
C THR A 289 -15.16 27.41 -18.82
N LYS A 290 -15.12 26.97 -20.09
CA LYS A 290 -14.97 27.62 -21.40
C LYS A 290 -14.44 29.07 -21.55
N SER A 291 -13.61 29.16 -22.61
CA SER A 291 -13.58 30.16 -23.71
C SER A 291 -12.96 31.55 -23.53
N SER A 292 -11.84 31.71 -24.25
CA SER A 292 -11.49 32.76 -25.23
C SER A 292 -11.22 34.21 -24.82
N SER A 293 -10.20 34.73 -25.54
CA SER A 293 -9.89 36.11 -25.94
C SER A 293 -9.31 37.10 -24.91
N SER A 294 -7.98 37.27 -25.06
CA SER A 294 -7.27 38.52 -25.34
C SER A 294 -7.82 39.85 -24.79
N SER A 295 -7.03 40.51 -23.93
CA SER A 295 -6.39 41.82 -24.22
C SER A 295 -5.78 42.41 -22.93
N SER A 296 -4.53 42.85 -23.04
CA SER A 296 -3.85 43.77 -22.11
C SER A 296 -4.24 45.24 -22.46
N PRO A 297 -3.65 46.32 -21.87
CA PRO A 297 -2.80 46.49 -20.66
C PRO A 297 -3.17 47.77 -19.83
N SER A 298 -2.22 48.20 -18.98
CA SER A 298 -2.01 49.54 -18.35
C SER A 298 -2.42 49.65 -16.86
N SER A 299 -1.44 49.70 -15.95
CA SER A 299 -0.80 50.89 -15.31
C SER A 299 -1.74 51.56 -14.30
N SER A 300 -1.39 52.00 -13.09
CA SER A 300 -0.14 52.49 -12.49
C SER A 300 -0.50 52.94 -11.07
N HIS A 301 0.47 52.90 -10.14
CA HIS A 301 0.64 53.84 -9.00
C HIS A 301 -0.49 53.94 -7.96
N ALA A 302 -0.27 54.26 -6.69
CA ALA A 302 0.89 54.50 -5.83
C ALA A 302 0.30 54.71 -4.42
N ALA A 303 1.17 54.58 -3.39
CA ALA A 303 1.15 55.38 -2.16
C ALA A 303 -0.10 55.24 -1.23
N ALA A 304 -0.05 55.43 0.08
CA ALA A 304 0.97 55.66 1.09
C ALA A 304 0.20 55.71 2.43
N ALA A 305 0.93 56.02 3.49
CA ALA A 305 0.50 56.38 4.85
C ALA A 305 0.37 55.17 5.78
N ALA A 306 1.28 55.00 6.74
CA ALA A 306 1.49 55.82 7.95
C ALA A 306 0.28 55.66 8.90
N ALA A 307 0.41 55.54 10.22
CA ALA A 307 1.48 55.88 11.13
C ALA A 307 1.17 55.21 12.48
N GLU A 308 2.17 55.21 13.36
CA GLU A 308 2.03 55.36 14.81
C GLU A 308 1.31 54.24 15.61
N ALA A 309 1.67 53.95 16.86
CA ALA A 309 2.79 54.29 17.73
C ALA A 309 2.52 53.55 19.05
N LEU A 310 3.60 53.29 19.81
CA LEU A 310 3.70 53.39 21.29
C LEU A 310 2.68 52.57 22.12
N SER A 311 2.96 51.95 23.24
CA SER A 311 4.08 51.77 24.17
C SER A 311 3.40 50.96 25.32
N ILE A 312 4.03 50.13 26.13
CA ILE A 312 4.69 50.45 27.39
C ILE A 312 4.94 49.08 28.07
N SER A 313 6.10 49.00 28.71
CA SER A 313 6.61 48.07 29.72
C SER A 313 5.60 47.53 30.75
N SER A 314 5.81 46.46 31.51
CA SER A 314 6.92 46.24 32.46
C SER A 314 6.66 44.98 33.30
N SER A 315 7.76 44.37 33.76
CA SER A 315 8.01 43.77 35.11
C SER A 315 7.23 42.51 35.53
N SER A 316 7.93 41.38 35.71
CA SER A 316 8.39 40.81 37.02
C SER A 316 7.31 39.95 37.70
N SER A 317 7.51 38.82 38.37
CA SER A 317 8.67 38.11 38.94
C SER A 317 8.13 36.80 39.54
N SER A 318 8.97 35.75 39.53
CA SER A 318 9.10 34.65 40.50
C SER A 318 7.92 34.20 41.39
N SER A 319 7.58 32.91 41.27
CA SER A 319 7.69 31.90 42.34
C SER A 319 7.49 30.50 41.75
#